data_AF-A0A161XG28-F1
#
_entry.id   AF-A0A161XG28-F1
#
_cell.length_a   1.000
_cell.length_b   1.000
_cell.length_c   1.000
_cell.angle_alpha   90.00
_cell.angle_beta   90.00
_cell.angle_gamma   90.00
#
_symmetry.space_group_name_H-M   'P 1'
#
loop_
_entity.id
_entity.type
_entity.pdbx_description
1 polymer ?
#
loop_
_entity_poly.entity_id
_entity_poly.type
_entity_poly.pdbx_seq_one_letter_code
_entity_poly.pdbx_strand_id
1 'polypeptide(L)'
;MVNVYDFYITPEEYEMAEANGISKALLEVRIRRLAWNKEKAISISPSRHKRLGSDWIKLAQENGICYSTFKYRANELGWDLERAATQPLQDRKAQAKQAYEKSRKYPKEFKELAEKNGISERTFHRRLESGWDIETAATKPIMTPREVGLLTKEKRQKSLTRIFCHKRGVNKLCLV
;
A
#
# COMPACT_ATOMS: atom_id res chain seq x y z
N MET A 1 4.74 -19.51 27.17
CA MET A 1 5.73 -20.59 27.30
C MET A 1 5.03 -21.85 26.82
N VAL A 2 5.54 -22.56 25.82
CA VAL A 2 4.87 -23.76 25.28
C VAL A 2 5.10 -24.89 26.29
N ASN A 3 4.03 -25.51 26.78
CA ASN A 3 4.15 -26.62 27.71
C ASN A 3 4.45 -27.90 26.91
N VAL A 4 5.40 -28.70 27.37
CA VAL A 4 5.77 -29.96 26.70
C VAL A 4 4.59 -30.92 26.62
N TYR A 5 3.66 -30.84 27.58
CA TYR A 5 2.43 -31.64 27.59
C TYR A 5 1.39 -31.22 26.53
N ASP A 6 1.54 -30.06 25.90
CA ASP A 6 0.63 -29.59 24.85
C ASP A 6 0.73 -30.47 23.58
N PHE A 7 1.84 -31.19 23.41
CA PHE A 7 2.08 -32.10 22.28
C PHE A 7 1.52 -33.51 22.49
N TYR A 8 1.13 -33.86 23.71
CA TYR A 8 0.51 -35.15 24.02
C TYR A 8 -0.99 -35.08 23.76
N ILE A 9 -1.49 -35.98 22.92
CA ILE A 9 -2.90 -36.03 22.51
C ILE A 9 -3.55 -37.21 23.24
N THR A 10 -4.58 -36.93 24.03
CA THR A 10 -5.28 -37.97 24.80
C THR A 10 -6.26 -38.75 23.91
N PRO A 11 -6.63 -39.99 24.26
CA PRO A 11 -7.68 -40.73 23.56
C PRO A 11 -9.00 -39.95 23.45
N GLU A 12 -9.40 -39.26 24.52
CA GLU A 12 -10.60 -38.40 24.55
C GLU A 12 -10.53 -37.26 23.52
N GLU A 13 -9.36 -36.61 23.39
CA GLU A 13 -9.15 -35.54 22.38
C GLU A 13 -9.26 -36.08 20.95
N TYR A 14 -8.87 -37.33 20.70
CA TYR A 14 -9.09 -37.98 19.40
C TYR A 14 -10.58 -38.24 19.15
N GLU A 15 -11.34 -38.67 20.15
CA GLU A 15 -12.80 -38.88 20.03
C GLU A 15 -13.53 -37.55 19.75
N MET A 16 -13.16 -36.48 20.45
CA MET A 16 -13.68 -35.13 20.20
C MET A 16 -13.39 -34.64 18.78
N ALA A 17 -12.16 -34.88 18.29
CA ALA A 17 -11.78 -34.52 16.93
C ALA A 17 -12.55 -35.32 15.88
N GLU A 18 -12.75 -36.62 16.11
CA GLU A 18 -13.51 -37.50 15.22
C GLU A 18 -14.98 -37.08 15.15
N ALA A 19 -15.59 -36.72 16.29
CA ALA A 19 -16.94 -36.15 16.35
C ALA A 19 -17.07 -34.84 15.53
N ASN A 20 -15.99 -34.05 15.45
CA ASN A 20 -15.90 -32.84 14.62
C ASN A 20 -15.45 -33.11 13.16
N GLY A 21 -15.34 -34.38 12.75
CA GLY A 21 -14.96 -34.80 11.39
C GLY A 21 -13.48 -34.60 11.06
N ILE A 22 -12.61 -34.53 12.07
CA ILE A 22 -11.16 -34.39 11.92
C ILE A 22 -10.52 -35.77 12.09
N SER A 23 -9.75 -36.20 11.09
CA SER A 23 -9.03 -37.47 11.18
C SER A 23 -7.90 -37.41 12.20
N LYS A 24 -7.58 -38.55 12.83
CA LYS A 24 -6.48 -38.68 13.79
C LYS A 24 -5.16 -38.13 13.23
N ALA A 25 -4.83 -38.47 11.99
CA ALA A 25 -3.64 -37.98 11.30
C ALA A 25 -3.64 -36.44 11.12
N LEU A 26 -4.80 -35.83 10.82
CA LEU A 26 -4.91 -34.39 10.68
C LEU A 26 -4.72 -33.67 12.03
N LEU A 27 -5.31 -34.22 13.10
CA LEU A 27 -5.12 -33.69 14.46
C LEU A 27 -3.64 -33.71 14.87
N GLU A 28 -2.95 -34.82 14.61
CA GLU A 28 -1.51 -34.94 14.89
C GLU A 28 -0.66 -33.93 14.12
N VAL A 29 -0.96 -33.71 12.84
CA VAL A 29 -0.26 -32.70 12.04
C VAL A 29 -0.48 -31.30 12.63
N ARG A 30 -1.72 -30.96 13.00
CA ARG A 30 -2.06 -29.67 13.60
C ARG A 30 -1.30 -29.40 14.89
N ILE A 31 -1.23 -30.38 15.79
CA ILE A 31 -0.59 -30.21 17.09
C ILE A 31 0.93 -30.36 16.99
N ARG A 32 1.44 -31.46 16.40
CA ARG A 32 2.88 -31.80 16.45
C ARG A 32 3.72 -31.08 15.40
N ARG A 33 3.18 -30.77 14.22
CA ARG A 33 3.95 -30.11 13.13
C ARG A 33 3.65 -28.62 13.04
N LEU A 34 2.38 -28.24 13.15
CA LEU A 34 1.95 -26.85 13.01
C LEU A 34 1.87 -26.11 14.34
N ALA A 35 2.08 -26.80 15.47
CA ALA A 35 2.05 -26.24 16.83
C ALA A 35 0.75 -25.46 17.12
N TRP A 36 -0.39 -25.94 16.62
CA TRP A 36 -1.69 -25.36 16.96
C TRP A 36 -2.05 -25.69 18.41
N ASN A 37 -2.73 -24.76 19.07
CA ASN A 37 -3.40 -25.04 20.34
C ASN A 37 -4.45 -26.15 20.13
N LYS A 38 -4.58 -27.05 21.11
CA LYS A 38 -5.51 -28.19 21.09
C LYS A 38 -6.95 -27.81 20.78
N GLU A 39 -7.47 -26.76 21.42
CA GLU A 39 -8.84 -26.27 21.19
C GLU A 39 -9.04 -25.89 19.72
N LYS A 40 -8.08 -25.13 19.17
CA LYS A 40 -8.06 -24.73 17.76
C LYS A 40 -7.95 -25.95 16.84
N ALA A 41 -7.15 -26.94 17.21
CA ALA A 41 -6.90 -28.13 16.42
C ALA A 41 -8.11 -29.06 16.33
N ILE A 42 -8.97 -29.09 17.36
CA ILE A 42 -10.18 -29.90 17.44
C ILE A 42 -11.41 -29.15 16.88
N SER A 43 -11.42 -27.81 16.95
CA SER A 43 -12.59 -27.01 16.55
C SER A 43 -12.65 -26.73 15.03
N ILE A 44 -11.52 -26.41 14.39
CA ILE A 44 -11.54 -25.95 12.99
C ILE A 44 -11.70 -27.15 12.04
N SER A 45 -12.79 -27.27 11.31
CA SER A 45 -12.93 -28.33 10.28
C SER A 45 -11.93 -28.13 9.12
N PRO A 46 -11.45 -29.22 8.48
CA PRO A 46 -10.57 -29.11 7.30
C PRO A 46 -11.28 -28.40 6.15
N SER A 47 -10.55 -27.50 5.47
CA SER A 47 -11.04 -26.88 4.24
C SER A 47 -11.19 -27.94 3.14
N ARG A 48 -12.38 -28.02 2.55
CA ARG A 48 -12.65 -28.88 1.40
C ARG A 48 -12.59 -28.02 0.15
N HIS A 49 -11.46 -28.08 -0.56
CA HIS A 49 -11.36 -27.46 -1.87
C HIS A 49 -12.20 -28.26 -2.89
N LYS A 50 -13.00 -27.55 -3.68
CA LYS A 50 -13.72 -28.09 -4.83
C LYS A 50 -12.68 -28.66 -5.82
N ARG A 51 -12.91 -29.89 -6.29
CA ARG A 51 -12.15 -30.42 -7.44
C ARG A 51 -12.59 -29.65 -8.68
N LEU A 52 -11.65 -29.00 -9.35
CA LEU A 52 -11.91 -28.23 -10.55
C LEU A 52 -11.83 -29.17 -11.76
N GLY A 53 -12.93 -29.31 -12.49
CA GLY A 53 -12.97 -30.12 -13.72
C GLY A 53 -12.11 -29.51 -14.82
N SER A 54 -11.55 -30.36 -15.71
CA SER A 54 -10.70 -29.92 -16.81
C SER A 54 -11.42 -28.94 -17.75
N ASP A 55 -12.72 -29.14 -17.97
CA ASP A 55 -13.54 -28.29 -18.86
C ASP A 55 -13.65 -26.86 -18.34
N TRP A 56 -13.87 -26.69 -17.03
CA TRP A 56 -13.92 -25.37 -16.41
C TRP A 56 -12.58 -24.63 -16.46
N ILE A 57 -11.47 -25.38 -16.36
CA ILE A 57 -10.12 -24.80 -16.46
C ILE A 57 -9.89 -24.27 -17.88
N LYS A 58 -10.30 -25.03 -18.91
CA LYS A 58 -10.23 -24.60 -20.32
C LYS A 58 -11.10 -23.36 -20.56
N LEU A 59 -12.35 -23.37 -20.09
CA LEU A 59 -13.25 -22.22 -20.22
C LEU A 59 -12.68 -20.96 -19.54
N ALA A 60 -12.10 -21.10 -18.35
CA ALA A 60 -11.45 -19.97 -17.68
C ALA A 60 -10.27 -19.42 -18.50
N GLN A 61 -9.45 -20.31 -19.07
CA GLN A 61 -8.31 -19.92 -19.90
C GLN A 61 -8.74 -19.21 -21.19
N GLU A 62 -9.80 -19.68 -21.85
CA GLU A 62 -10.41 -19.01 -23.02
C GLU A 62 -10.91 -17.60 -22.68
N ASN A 63 -11.43 -17.40 -21.47
CA ASN A 63 -11.82 -16.09 -20.94
C ASN A 63 -10.64 -15.26 -20.39
N GLY A 64 -9.40 -15.71 -20.58
CA GLY A 64 -8.19 -15.00 -20.14
C GLY A 64 -7.95 -15.03 -18.63
N ILE A 65 -8.60 -15.95 -17.90
CA ILE A 65 -8.43 -16.13 -16.46
C ILE A 65 -7.45 -17.29 -16.22
N CYS A 66 -6.36 -16.99 -15.51
CA CYS A 66 -5.38 -18.02 -15.18
C CYS A 66 -5.92 -19.01 -14.12
N TYR A 67 -5.41 -20.25 -14.17
CA TYR A 67 -5.82 -21.33 -13.26
C TYR A 67 -5.78 -20.94 -11.78
N SER A 68 -4.73 -20.25 -11.34
CA SER A 68 -4.61 -19.82 -9.94
C SER A 68 -5.72 -18.86 -9.54
N THR A 69 -6.11 -17.94 -10.42
CA THR A 69 -7.22 -16.99 -10.17
C THR A 69 -8.56 -17.71 -10.16
N PHE A 70 -8.79 -18.60 -11.11
CA PHE A 70 -10.00 -19.43 -11.15
C PHE A 70 -10.14 -20.28 -9.88
N LYS A 71 -9.05 -20.96 -9.49
CA LYS A 71 -8.98 -21.76 -8.25
C LYS A 71 -9.28 -20.92 -7.01
N TYR A 72 -8.68 -19.74 -6.92
CA TYR A 72 -8.92 -18.81 -5.82
C TYR A 72 -10.40 -18.39 -5.74
N ARG A 73 -11.01 -18.01 -6.87
CA ARG A 73 -12.43 -17.66 -6.94
C ARG A 73 -13.34 -18.80 -6.47
N ALA A 74 -13.08 -20.02 -6.94
CA ALA A 74 -13.92 -21.17 -6.62
C ALA A 74 -13.78 -21.66 -5.17
N ASN A 75 -12.56 -21.61 -4.61
CA ASN A 75 -12.24 -22.23 -3.33
C ASN A 75 -12.14 -21.25 -2.16
N GLU A 76 -11.49 -20.10 -2.37
CA GLU A 76 -11.26 -19.13 -1.30
C GLU A 76 -12.41 -18.12 -1.22
N LEU A 77 -12.91 -17.66 -2.37
CA LEU A 77 -14.06 -16.76 -2.42
C LEU A 77 -15.41 -17.47 -2.47
N GLY A 78 -15.41 -18.80 -2.65
CA GLY A 78 -16.63 -19.63 -2.68
C GLY A 78 -17.54 -19.40 -3.89
N TRP A 79 -17.04 -18.81 -4.98
CA TRP A 79 -17.86 -18.55 -6.17
C TRP A 79 -18.31 -19.86 -6.85
N ASP A 80 -19.40 -19.75 -7.61
CA ASP A 80 -19.81 -20.79 -8.54
C ASP A 80 -18.79 -20.95 -9.66
N LEU A 81 -18.62 -22.17 -10.16
CA LEU A 81 -17.60 -22.49 -11.17
C LEU A 81 -17.81 -21.68 -12.46
N GLU A 82 -19.06 -21.54 -12.89
CA GLU A 82 -19.42 -20.74 -14.05
C GLU A 82 -19.00 -19.29 -13.88
N ARG A 83 -19.47 -18.64 -12.81
CA ARG A 83 -19.12 -17.25 -12.49
C ARG A 83 -17.61 -17.06 -12.34
N ALA A 84 -16.91 -18.02 -11.73
CA ALA A 84 -15.48 -17.97 -11.55
C ALA A 84 -14.70 -18.02 -12.88
N ALA A 85 -15.21 -18.76 -13.85
CA ALA A 85 -14.61 -18.95 -15.17
C ALA A 85 -14.98 -17.86 -16.19
N THR A 86 -16.11 -17.17 -16.02
CA THR A 86 -16.60 -16.18 -17.00
C THR A 86 -16.40 -14.73 -16.58
N GLN A 87 -16.38 -14.43 -15.27
CA GLN A 87 -16.29 -13.05 -14.81
C GLN A 87 -14.92 -12.44 -15.19
N PRO A 88 -14.88 -11.33 -15.94
CA PRO A 88 -13.62 -10.70 -16.34
C PRO A 88 -12.78 -10.25 -15.13
N LEU A 89 -11.47 -10.16 -15.32
CA LEU A 89 -10.57 -9.58 -14.32
C LEU A 89 -10.84 -8.08 -14.19
N GLN A 90 -10.61 -7.54 -13.00
CA GLN A 90 -10.68 -6.12 -12.76
C GLN A 90 -9.57 -5.39 -13.53
N ASP A 91 -9.93 -4.34 -14.28
CA ASP A 91 -8.93 -3.46 -14.87
C ASP A 91 -8.34 -2.53 -13.80
N ARG A 92 -7.25 -3.01 -13.20
CA ARG A 92 -6.50 -2.26 -12.18
C ARG A 92 -5.99 -0.93 -12.71
N LYS A 93 -5.68 -0.80 -14.01
CA LYS A 93 -5.18 0.45 -14.59
C LYS A 93 -6.29 1.48 -14.67
N ALA A 94 -7.47 1.09 -15.16
CA ALA A 94 -8.63 1.97 -15.20
C ALA A 94 -9.04 2.40 -13.78
N GLN A 95 -9.10 1.47 -12.83
CA GLN A 95 -9.42 1.79 -11.43
C GLN A 95 -8.39 2.73 -10.80
N ALA A 96 -7.10 2.51 -11.04
CA ALA A 96 -6.04 3.40 -10.55
C ALA A 96 -6.15 4.81 -11.16
N LYS A 97 -6.48 4.91 -12.46
CA LYS A 97 -6.74 6.20 -13.10
C LYS A 97 -7.92 6.92 -12.46
N GLN A 98 -9.04 6.24 -12.24
CA GLN A 98 -10.21 6.81 -11.57
C GLN A 98 -9.89 7.25 -10.13
N ALA A 99 -9.16 6.42 -9.38
CA ALA A 99 -8.74 6.75 -8.02
C ALA A 99 -7.82 7.98 -7.98
N TYR A 100 -6.86 8.05 -8.92
CA TYR A 100 -5.97 9.20 -9.08
C TYR A 100 -6.75 10.49 -9.34
N GLU A 101 -7.68 10.47 -10.31
CA GLU A 101 -8.55 11.61 -10.64
C GLU A 101 -9.38 12.06 -9.44
N LYS A 102 -9.93 11.10 -8.68
CA LYS A 102 -10.75 11.36 -7.48
C LYS A 102 -9.94 11.90 -6.30
N SER A 103 -8.71 11.45 -6.13
CA SER A 103 -7.81 11.89 -5.05
C SER A 103 -7.12 13.23 -5.31
N ARG A 104 -7.37 13.85 -6.47
CA ARG A 104 -6.70 15.08 -6.86
C ARG A 104 -7.13 16.24 -5.95
N LYS A 105 -6.17 16.86 -5.29
CA LYS A 105 -6.40 17.99 -4.37
C LYS A 105 -6.57 19.34 -5.08
N TYR A 106 -5.90 19.52 -6.21
CA TYR A 106 -5.85 20.79 -6.94
C TYR A 106 -6.43 20.63 -8.36
N PRO A 107 -6.99 21.69 -8.98
CA PRO A 107 -7.57 21.56 -10.32
C PRO A 107 -6.54 21.11 -11.36
N LYS A 108 -6.99 20.30 -12.33
CA LYS A 108 -6.15 19.73 -13.39
C LYS A 108 -5.51 20.81 -14.28
N GLU A 109 -6.24 21.89 -14.52
CA GLU A 109 -5.83 23.01 -15.38
C GLU A 109 -4.52 23.65 -14.91
N PHE A 110 -4.37 23.88 -13.61
CA PHE A 110 -3.15 24.47 -13.05
C PHE A 110 -1.95 23.53 -13.08
N LYS A 111 -2.19 22.22 -13.02
CA LYS A 111 -1.13 21.22 -13.23
C LYS A 111 -0.62 21.28 -14.68
N GLU A 112 -1.53 21.31 -15.66
CA GLU A 112 -1.17 21.42 -17.07
C GLU A 112 -0.48 22.76 -17.38
N LEU A 113 -0.90 23.85 -16.73
CA LEU A 113 -0.25 25.15 -16.82
C LEU A 113 1.18 25.11 -16.28
N ALA A 114 1.40 24.47 -15.13
CA ALA A 114 2.73 24.31 -14.55
C ALA A 114 3.66 23.53 -15.49
N GLU A 115 3.17 22.43 -16.08
CA GLU A 115 3.92 21.63 -17.05
C GLU A 115 4.29 22.45 -18.30
N LYS A 116 3.37 23.25 -18.84
CA LYS A 116 3.64 24.18 -19.95
C LYS A 116 4.71 25.22 -19.62
N ASN A 117 4.76 25.67 -18.37
CA ASN A 117 5.77 26.62 -17.87
C ASN A 117 7.08 25.93 -17.44
N GLY A 118 7.25 24.64 -17.70
CA GLY A 118 8.46 23.88 -17.36
C GLY A 118 8.61 23.59 -15.85
N ILE A 119 7.54 23.71 -15.08
CA ILE A 119 7.51 23.43 -13.64
C ILE A 119 7.01 22.00 -13.44
N SER A 120 7.84 21.15 -12.83
CA SER A 120 7.43 19.77 -12.52
C SER A 120 6.28 19.72 -11.53
N GLU A 121 5.40 18.72 -11.65
CA GLU A 121 4.28 18.47 -10.71
C GLU A 121 4.75 18.47 -9.25
N ARG A 122 5.90 17.84 -8.97
CA ARG A 122 6.52 17.84 -7.64
C ARG A 122 6.82 19.24 -7.13
N THR A 123 7.34 20.12 -7.99
CA THR A 123 7.67 21.49 -7.62
C THR A 123 6.41 22.32 -7.40
N PHE A 124 5.41 22.14 -8.24
CA PHE A 124 4.10 22.76 -8.10
C PHE A 124 3.45 22.39 -6.76
N HIS A 125 3.38 21.09 -6.42
CA HIS A 125 2.84 20.63 -5.14
C HIS A 125 3.62 21.17 -3.94
N ARG A 126 4.96 21.18 -4.00
CA ARG A 126 5.79 21.73 -2.92
C ARG A 126 5.52 23.22 -2.68
N ARG A 127 5.26 24.00 -3.73
CA ARG A 127 4.88 25.42 -3.61
C ARG A 127 3.54 25.57 -2.87
N LEU A 128 2.55 24.77 -3.24
CA LEU A 128 1.24 24.77 -2.59
C LEU A 128 1.30 24.31 -1.13
N GLU A 129 2.09 23.28 -0.82
CA GLU A 129 2.36 22.85 0.56
C GLU A 129 3.07 23.94 1.38
N SER A 130 3.89 24.77 0.72
CA SER A 130 4.53 25.94 1.33
C SER A 130 3.60 27.17 1.44
N GLY A 131 2.31 27.02 1.10
CA GLY A 131 1.29 28.07 1.21
C GLY A 131 1.27 29.07 0.06
N TRP A 132 1.84 28.73 -1.10
CA TRP A 132 1.76 29.61 -2.28
C TRP A 132 0.37 29.59 -2.88
N ASP A 133 -0.01 30.70 -3.50
CA ASP A 133 -1.22 30.77 -4.32
C ASP A 133 -1.10 29.87 -5.57
N ILE A 134 -2.23 29.32 -6.02
CA ILE A 134 -2.27 28.31 -7.08
C ILE A 134 -1.74 28.86 -8.41
N GLU A 135 -2.08 30.09 -8.77
CA GLU A 135 -1.64 30.71 -10.01
C GLU A 135 -0.13 31.00 -9.96
N THR A 136 0.33 31.56 -8.83
CA THR A 136 1.75 31.86 -8.64
C THR A 136 2.60 30.59 -8.62
N ALA A 137 2.07 29.50 -8.07
CA ALA A 137 2.73 28.21 -8.03
C ALA A 137 2.89 27.62 -9.44
N ALA A 138 1.93 27.83 -10.34
CA ALA A 138 1.94 27.32 -11.71
C ALA A 138 2.71 28.20 -12.70
N THR A 139 2.93 29.49 -12.41
CA THR A 139 3.50 30.45 -13.38
C THR A 139 4.94 30.84 -13.08
N LYS A 140 5.33 30.93 -11.81
CA LYS A 140 6.67 31.43 -11.46
C LYS A 140 7.77 30.47 -11.92
N PRO A 141 8.79 30.90 -12.67
CA PRO A 141 9.85 30.01 -13.14
C PRO A 141 10.65 29.42 -11.98
N ILE A 142 11.32 28.29 -12.23
CA ILE A 142 12.25 27.67 -11.28
C ILE A 142 13.55 28.50 -11.29
N MET A 143 14.07 28.82 -10.10
CA MET A 143 15.33 29.55 -9.98
C MET A 143 16.50 28.74 -10.53
N THR A 144 17.43 29.43 -11.20
CA THR A 144 18.67 28.80 -11.66
C THR A 144 19.58 28.48 -10.47
N PRO A 145 20.49 27.49 -10.57
CA PRO A 145 21.46 27.20 -9.50
C PRO A 145 22.29 28.42 -9.10
N ARG A 146 22.58 29.32 -10.04
CA ARG A 146 23.29 30.58 -9.81
C ARG A 146 22.49 31.53 -8.92
N GLU A 147 21.20 31.74 -9.22
CA GLU A 147 20.30 32.56 -8.39
C GLU A 147 20.18 32.01 -6.97
N VAL A 148 20.02 30.68 -6.83
CA VAL A 148 19.98 30.02 -5.51
C VAL A 148 21.28 30.27 -4.73
N GLY A 149 22.43 30.21 -5.41
CA GLY A 149 23.73 30.49 -4.83
C GLY A 149 23.87 31.94 -4.34
N LEU A 150 23.41 32.92 -5.13
CA LEU A 150 23.40 34.34 -4.76
C LEU A 150 22.49 34.60 -3.55
N LEU A 151 21.27 34.03 -3.53
CA LEU A 151 20.35 34.13 -2.40
C LEU A 151 20.94 33.53 -1.12
N THR A 152 21.66 32.42 -1.23
CA THR A 152 22.31 31.77 -0.09
C THR A 152 23.43 32.64 0.47
N LYS A 153 24.24 33.26 -0.39
CA LYS A 153 25.28 34.23 0.02
C LYS A 153 24.67 35.44 0.70
N GLU A 154 23.62 36.02 0.14
CA GLU A 154 22.93 37.18 0.70
C GLU A 154 22.33 36.87 2.09
N LYS A 155 21.65 35.72 2.24
CA LYS A 155 21.13 35.26 3.55
C LYS A 155 22.24 35.08 4.57
N ARG A 156 23.38 34.49 4.17
CA ARG A 156 24.56 34.34 5.03
C ARG A 156 25.14 35.69 5.43
N GLN A 157 25.20 36.66 4.52
CA GLN A 157 25.67 38.00 4.83
C GLN A 157 24.74 38.70 5.85
N LYS A 158 23.42 38.56 5.69
CA LYS A 158 22.42 39.08 6.64
C LYS A 158 22.53 38.42 8.02
N SER A 159 22.80 37.12 8.10
CA SER A 159 22.99 36.44 9.39
C SER A 159 24.30 36.86 10.07
N LEU A 160 25.40 36.95 9.32
CA LEU A 160 26.70 37.41 9.85
C LEU A 160 26.61 38.85 10.35
N THR A 161 26.05 39.77 9.57
CA THR A 161 25.84 41.16 9.99
C THR A 161 25.00 41.22 11.26
N ARG A 162 23.91 40.44 11.37
CA ARG A 162 23.11 40.34 12.61
C ARG A 162 23.93 39.85 13.81
N ILE A 163 24.75 38.80 13.66
CA ILE A 163 25.57 38.23 14.75
C ILE A 163 26.64 39.24 15.22
N PHE A 164 27.34 39.88 14.28
CA PHE A 164 28.44 40.78 14.61
C PHE A 164 27.97 42.19 15.06
N CYS A 165 26.81 42.67 14.61
CA CYS A 165 26.19 43.89 15.13
C CYS A 165 25.64 43.72 16.56
N HIS A 166 25.21 42.52 16.96
CA HIS A 166 24.71 42.28 18.33
C HIS A 166 25.84 42.11 19.37
N LYS A 167 27.03 41.66 18.94
CA LYS A 167 28.21 41.49 19.82
C LYS A 167 28.97 42.78 20.11
N ARG A 168 28.87 43.78 19.23
CA ARG A 168 29.40 45.12 19.48
C ARG A 168 28.23 45.96 19.95
N GLY A 169 28.08 46.18 21.25
CA GLY A 169 27.03 47.05 21.82
C GLY A 169 27.19 48.51 21.36
N VAL A 170 26.89 48.79 20.10
CA VAL A 170 26.98 50.11 19.49
C VAL A 170 25.63 50.42 18.84
N ASN A 171 24.80 51.15 19.59
CA ASN A 171 23.85 52.08 19.00
C ASN A 171 24.66 53.07 18.14
N LYS A 172 24.60 52.96 16.81
CA LYS A 172 24.58 54.08 15.84
C LYS A 172 24.70 53.58 14.40
N LEU A 173 23.71 53.97 13.60
CA LEU A 173 23.72 54.24 12.16
C LEU A 173 24.68 53.41 11.28
N CYS A 174 24.14 52.40 10.61
CA CYS A 174 24.70 51.88 9.35
C CYS A 174 23.67 52.11 8.24
N LEU A 175 23.60 53.35 7.76
CA LEU A 175 23.02 53.73 6.47
C LEU A 175 23.86 54.89 5.94
N VAL A 176 24.76 54.58 5.00
CA VAL A 176 25.05 55.35 3.78
C VAL A 176 25.40 54.33 2.71
#